data_AF-A0A923YPY5-F1
#
_entry.id   AF-A0A923YPY5-F1
#
_cell.length_a   1.000
_cell.length_b   1.000
_cell.length_c   1.000
_cell.angle_alpha   90.00
_cell.angle_beta   90.00
_cell.angle_gamma   90.00
#
_symmetry.space_group_name_H-M   'P 1'
#
loop_
_entity.id
_entity.type
_entity.pdbx_description
1 polymer ?
#
loop_
_entity_poly.entity_id
_entity_poly.type
_entity_poly.pdbx_seq_one_letter_code
_entity_poly.pdbx_strand_id
1 'polypeptide(L)'
;MDKNLVKIIPFTKPYQKHVVWNIIFNVLYALFSTISMLTLLPMLQVLFKRNTAVKAEPIYSGLGSLIDYGKQMLFYQMNTLYEKNGPHYALLLAVALVVITFMFKNLFNYLASFHLMHLKNGVLKDLRVRMFNKIIELPVSYYSEKRKGDVMARMLGDVGEVQNSFFSILELIIKEPLTIVFAIITMFSISVKLTLFVFVF
;
A
#
# COMPACT_ATOMS: atom_id res chain seq x y z
N MET A 1 -11.37 -1.66 21.54
CA MET A 1 -10.12 -2.43 21.32
C MET A 1 -9.85 -3.24 22.57
N ASP A 2 -9.81 -4.58 22.48
CA ASP A 2 -9.61 -5.44 23.64
C ASP A 2 -8.34 -5.03 24.41
N LYS A 3 -8.43 -4.96 25.74
CA LYS A 3 -7.32 -4.57 26.64
C LYS A 3 -6.05 -5.41 26.44
N ASN A 4 -6.18 -6.58 25.83
CA ASN A 4 -5.07 -7.49 25.53
C ASN A 4 -4.25 -7.08 24.30
N LEU A 5 -4.86 -6.41 23.30
CA LEU A 5 -4.14 -5.95 22.10
C LEU A 5 -3.14 -4.82 22.41
N VAL A 6 -3.51 -3.93 23.34
CA VAL A 6 -2.66 -2.82 23.80
C VAL A 6 -1.36 -3.33 24.45
N LYS A 7 -1.39 -4.49 25.10
CA LYS A 7 -0.22 -5.08 25.77
C LYS A 7 0.86 -5.58 24.80
N ILE A 8 0.55 -5.69 23.50
CA ILE A 8 1.46 -6.22 22.48
C ILE A 8 2.12 -5.09 21.66
N ILE A 9 1.56 -3.87 21.69
CA ILE A 9 2.16 -2.65 21.11
C ILE A 9 3.63 -2.41 21.54
N PRO A 10 4.07 -2.69 22.79
CA PRO A 10 5.47 -2.56 23.15
C PRO A 10 6.42 -3.42 22.32
N PHE A 11 5.94 -4.56 21.79
CA PHE A 11 6.76 -5.46 20.98
C PHE A 11 6.96 -4.96 19.54
N THR A 12 6.13 -4.02 19.06
CA THR A 12 6.32 -3.41 17.73
C THR A 12 7.31 -2.23 17.76
N LYS A 13 7.63 -1.68 18.93
CA LYS A 13 8.62 -0.60 19.12
C LYS A 13 9.99 -0.84 18.46
N PRO A 14 10.66 -2.00 18.63
CA PRO A 14 11.95 -2.24 17.98
C PRO A 14 11.90 -2.20 16.45
N TYR A 15 10.72 -2.43 15.86
CA TYR A 15 10.52 -2.44 14.40
C TYR A 15 9.89 -1.16 13.86
N GLN A 16 9.90 -0.05 14.62
CA GLN A 16 9.33 1.24 14.21
C GLN A 16 9.86 1.76 12.87
N LYS A 17 11.13 1.51 12.54
CA LYS A 17 11.70 1.86 11.23
C LYS A 17 10.96 1.15 10.08
N HIS A 18 10.60 -0.12 10.25
CA HIS A 18 9.85 -0.86 9.24
C HIS A 18 8.40 -0.38 9.13
N VAL A 19 7.79 0.08 10.22
CA VAL A 19 6.49 0.75 10.17
C VAL A 19 6.57 2.01 9.31
N VAL A 20 7.55 2.89 9.57
CA VAL A 20 7.71 4.14 8.82
C VAL A 20 7.97 3.86 7.34
N TRP A 21 8.86 2.93 7.00
CA TRP A 21 9.10 2.53 5.61
C TRP A 21 7.85 1.96 4.94
N ASN A 22 7.10 1.10 5.64
CA ASN A 22 5.83 0.58 5.13
C ASN A 22 4.84 1.71 4.80
N ILE A 23 4.71 2.71 5.67
CA ILE A 23 3.84 3.87 5.44
C ILE A 23 4.31 4.63 4.19
N ILE A 24 5.61 4.96 4.11
CA ILE A 24 6.18 5.68 2.96
C ILE A 24 5.91 4.93 1.66
N PHE A 25 6.14 3.61 1.63
CA PHE A 25 5.91 2.81 0.43
C PHE A 25 4.42 2.67 0.09
N ASN A 26 3.52 2.65 1.07
CA ASN A 26 2.08 2.71 0.83
C ASN A 26 1.64 4.06 0.23
N VAL A 27 2.22 5.18 0.70
CA VAL A 27 1.99 6.50 0.09
C VAL A 27 2.45 6.52 -1.36
N LEU A 28 3.67 6.04 -1.63
CA LEU A 28 4.21 5.95 -2.98
C LEU A 28 3.38 5.02 -3.86
N TYR A 29 2.94 3.87 -3.34
CA TYR A 29 2.04 2.97 -4.03
C TYR A 29 0.73 3.69 -4.43
N ALA A 30 0.09 4.42 -3.52
CA ALA A 30 -1.13 5.15 -3.81
C ALA A 30 -0.93 6.23 -4.88
N LEU A 31 0.17 6.98 -4.80
CA LEU A 31 0.56 7.99 -5.78
C LEU A 31 0.76 7.37 -7.16
N PHE A 32 1.56 6.31 -7.27
CA PHE A 32 1.80 5.63 -8.54
C PHE A 32 0.58 4.88 -9.05
N SER A 33 -0.30 4.39 -8.18
CA SER A 33 -1.60 3.81 -8.58
C SER A 33 -2.49 4.85 -9.25
N THR A 34 -2.50 6.07 -8.71
CA THR A 34 -3.23 7.21 -9.29
C THR A 34 -2.66 7.59 -10.65
N ILE A 35 -1.34 7.82 -10.73
CA ILE A 35 -0.67 8.18 -11.99
C ILE A 35 -0.85 7.09 -13.06
N SER A 36 -0.77 5.82 -12.66
CA SER A 36 -1.02 4.65 -13.52
C SER A 36 -2.42 4.67 -14.12
N MET A 37 -3.44 4.97 -13.31
CA MET A 37 -4.83 5.12 -13.78
C MET A 37 -4.97 6.32 -14.73
N LEU A 38 -4.36 7.46 -14.40
CA LEU A 38 -4.40 8.67 -15.23
C LEU A 38 -3.73 8.46 -16.59
N THR A 39 -2.64 7.69 -16.64
CA THR A 39 -1.90 7.34 -17.86
C THR A 39 -2.69 6.41 -18.77
N LEU A 40 -3.65 5.66 -18.21
CA LEU A 40 -4.51 4.77 -18.98
C LEU A 40 -5.48 5.55 -19.88
N LEU A 41 -5.93 6.73 -19.44
CA LEU A 41 -6.83 7.60 -20.22
C LEU A 41 -6.27 8.01 -21.58
N PRO A 42 -5.07 8.62 -21.70
CA PRO A 42 -4.51 8.99 -23.00
C PRO A 42 -4.27 7.76 -23.89
N MET A 43 -3.88 6.62 -23.32
CA MET A 43 -3.74 5.38 -24.09
C MET A 43 -5.06 4.94 -24.73
N LEU A 44 -6.16 4.91 -23.94
CA LEU A 44 -7.48 4.57 -24.47
C LEU A 44 -7.96 5.59 -25.52
N GLN A 45 -7.68 6.87 -25.31
CA GLN A 45 -8.07 7.91 -26.28
C GLN A 45 -7.32 7.78 -27.61
N VAL A 46 -6.01 7.47 -27.57
CA VAL A 46 -5.24 7.16 -28.78
C VAL A 46 -5.78 5.91 -29.47
N LEU A 47 -6.06 4.85 -28.71
CA LEU A 47 -6.56 3.57 -29.23
C LEU A 47 -7.94 3.72 -29.89
N PHE A 48 -8.86 4.47 -29.26
CA PHE A 48 -10.20 4.73 -29.77
C PHE A 48 -10.28 5.93 -30.72
N LYS A 49 -9.14 6.53 -31.11
CA LYS A 49 -9.06 7.73 -31.96
C LYS A 49 -9.95 8.89 -31.47
N ARG A 50 -10.12 9.01 -30.15
CA ARG A 50 -10.87 10.10 -29.52
C ARG A 50 -9.95 11.30 -29.38
N ASN A 51 -9.86 12.12 -30.44
CA ASN A 51 -9.07 13.34 -30.49
C ASN A 51 -9.63 14.42 -29.55
N THR A 52 -9.09 14.50 -28.34
CA THR A 52 -9.03 15.77 -27.61
C THR A 52 -7.62 16.32 -27.75
N ALA A 53 -7.32 16.89 -28.92
CA ALA A 53 -6.02 17.50 -29.20
C ALA A 53 -5.84 18.74 -28.33
N VAL A 54 -5.23 18.59 -27.16
CA VAL A 54 -4.75 19.72 -26.37
C VAL A 54 -3.53 20.28 -27.11
N LYS A 55 -3.74 21.35 -27.87
CA LYS A 55 -2.73 22.00 -28.73
C LYS A 55 -1.96 23.15 -28.04
N ALA A 56 -2.35 23.52 -26.82
CA ALA A 56 -1.74 24.62 -26.08
C ALA A 56 -0.82 24.09 -24.96
N GLU A 57 0.32 24.77 -24.73
CA GLU A 57 1.18 24.50 -23.57
C GLU A 57 0.42 24.81 -22.28
N PRO A 58 0.39 23.89 -21.30
CA PRO A 58 -0.31 24.12 -20.05
C PRO A 58 0.42 25.19 -19.22
N ILE A 59 -0.33 26.17 -18.70
CA ILE A 59 0.21 27.19 -17.79
C ILE A 59 0.12 26.64 -16.37
N TYR A 60 1.24 26.60 -15.66
CA TYR A 60 1.28 26.17 -14.26
C TYR A 60 0.63 27.22 -13.36
N SER A 61 -0.51 26.89 -12.74
CA SER A 61 -1.29 27.80 -11.91
C SER A 61 -1.23 27.51 -10.40
N GLY A 62 -0.37 26.57 -9.96
CA GLY A 62 -0.10 26.29 -8.53
C GLY A 62 -0.22 24.81 -8.15
N LEU A 63 -0.09 24.51 -6.85
CA LEU A 63 -0.14 23.13 -6.31
C LEU A 63 -1.49 22.42 -6.55
N GLY A 64 -2.59 23.17 -6.64
CA GLY A 64 -3.94 22.61 -6.88
C GLY A 64 -4.18 22.11 -8.31
N SER A 65 -3.42 22.60 -9.30
CA SER A 65 -3.55 22.21 -10.71
C SER A 65 -2.45 21.26 -11.17
N LEU A 66 -1.63 20.74 -10.25
CA LEU A 66 -0.45 19.94 -10.58
C LEU A 66 -0.80 18.64 -11.33
N ILE A 67 -1.92 18.01 -10.95
CA ILE A 67 -2.44 16.81 -11.61
C ILE A 67 -2.97 17.13 -13.02
N ASP A 68 -3.72 18.22 -13.17
CA ASP A 68 -4.26 18.66 -14.45
C ASP A 68 -3.16 19.13 -15.40
N TYR A 69 -2.16 19.83 -14.89
CA TYR A 69 -0.95 20.22 -15.62
C TYR A 69 -0.21 18.98 -16.12
N GLY A 70 0.03 17.98 -15.26
CA GLY A 70 0.67 16.73 -15.64
C GLY A 70 -0.11 16.00 -16.74
N LYS A 71 -1.44 15.91 -16.60
CA LYS A 71 -2.32 15.33 -17.63
C LYS A 71 -2.20 16.08 -18.95
N GLN A 72 -2.33 17.41 -18.95
CA GLN A 72 -2.24 18.25 -20.14
C GLN A 72 -0.87 18.17 -20.82
N MET A 73 0.21 18.12 -20.03
CA MET A 73 1.58 17.97 -20.52
C MET A 73 1.77 16.62 -21.23
N LEU A 74 1.27 15.53 -20.65
CA LEU A 74 1.30 14.22 -21.29
C LEU A 74 0.51 14.20 -22.60
N PHE A 75 -0.69 14.81 -22.63
CA PHE A 75 -1.46 14.94 -23.86
C PHE A 75 -0.76 15.77 -24.94
N TYR A 76 -0.13 16.88 -24.55
CA TYR A 76 0.64 17.72 -25.46
C TYR A 76 1.83 16.95 -26.06
N GLN A 77 2.61 16.25 -25.24
CA GLN A 77 3.73 15.41 -25.70
C GLN A 77 3.25 14.31 -26.65
N MET A 78 2.12 13.66 -26.36
CA MET A 78 1.58 12.62 -27.23
C MET A 78 1.06 13.18 -28.55
N ASN A 79 0.41 14.34 -28.56
CA ASN A 79 -0.09 15.00 -29.78
C ASN A 79 1.05 15.49 -30.67
N THR A 80 2.10 16.08 -30.10
CA THR A 80 3.25 16.54 -30.88
C THR A 80 3.99 15.38 -31.55
N LEU A 81 4.09 14.22 -30.88
CA LEU A 81 4.65 13.00 -31.46
C LEU A 81 3.74 12.37 -32.50
N TYR A 82 2.42 12.46 -32.32
CA TYR A 82 1.43 12.03 -33.30
C TYR A 82 1.56 12.85 -34.61
N GLU A 83 1.64 14.17 -34.50
CA GLU A 83 1.74 15.07 -35.67
C GLU A 83 3.10 14.97 -36.39
N LYS A 84 4.22 14.76 -35.67
CA LYS A 84 5.56 14.66 -36.28
C LYS A 84 5.91 13.28 -36.85
N ASN A 85 5.64 12.21 -36.11
CA ASN A 85 6.17 10.87 -36.40
C ASN A 85 5.07 9.84 -36.74
N GLY A 86 3.80 10.26 -36.71
CA GLY A 86 2.66 9.40 -36.99
C GLY A 86 2.09 8.67 -35.76
N PRO A 87 0.94 7.97 -35.94
CA PRO A 87 0.13 7.43 -34.84
C PRO A 87 0.81 6.32 -34.04
N HIS A 88 1.72 5.55 -34.65
CA HIS A 88 2.37 4.41 -34.01
C HIS A 88 3.33 4.83 -32.89
N TYR A 89 4.01 5.97 -33.01
CA TYR A 89 4.93 6.48 -31.99
C TYR A 89 4.19 7.00 -30.75
N ALA A 90 3.06 7.69 -30.96
CA ALA A 90 2.21 8.14 -29.85
C ALA A 90 1.67 6.94 -29.06
N LEU A 91 1.28 5.86 -29.74
CA LEU A 91 0.85 4.62 -29.09
C LEU A 91 2.00 3.95 -28.31
N LEU A 92 3.20 3.87 -28.90
CA LEU A 92 4.36 3.27 -28.24
C LEU A 92 4.73 4.02 -26.96
N LEU A 93 4.72 5.36 -26.97
CA LEU A 93 4.95 6.17 -25.77
C LEU A 93 3.87 5.88 -24.73
N ALA A 94 2.59 5.87 -25.11
CA ALA A 94 1.48 5.58 -24.20
C ALA A 94 1.67 4.24 -23.49
N VAL A 95 1.97 3.19 -24.26
CA VAL A 95 2.20 1.84 -23.74
C VAL A 95 3.42 1.81 -22.83
N ALA A 96 4.54 2.41 -23.23
CA ALA A 96 5.74 2.48 -22.41
C ALA A 96 5.48 3.17 -21.06
N LEU A 97 4.74 4.28 -21.06
CA LEU A 97 4.40 5.01 -19.84
C LEU A 97 3.48 4.19 -18.93
N VAL A 98 2.48 3.51 -19.49
CA VAL A 98 1.64 2.56 -18.73
C VAL A 98 2.51 1.47 -18.10
N VAL A 99 3.37 0.81 -18.87
CA VAL A 99 4.22 -0.28 -18.34
C VAL A 99 5.10 0.23 -17.21
N ILE A 100 5.78 1.36 -17.39
CA ILE A 100 6.68 1.94 -16.39
C ILE A 100 5.91 2.32 -15.11
N THR A 101 4.77 3.00 -15.23
CA THR A 101 3.98 3.42 -14.06
C THR A 101 3.39 2.23 -13.30
N PHE A 102 2.92 1.20 -14.01
CA PHE A 102 2.48 -0.06 -13.39
C PHE A 102 3.64 -0.81 -12.73
N MET A 103 4.83 -0.81 -13.32
CA MET A 103 6.01 -1.44 -12.71
C MET A 103 6.33 -0.78 -11.37
N PHE A 104 6.41 0.56 -11.34
CA PHE A 104 6.67 1.30 -10.11
C PHE A 104 5.56 1.11 -9.07
N LYS A 105 4.30 1.16 -9.49
CA LYS A 105 3.16 0.82 -8.62
C LYS A 105 3.37 -0.54 -7.94
N ASN A 106 3.66 -1.58 -8.71
CA ASN A 106 3.85 -2.93 -8.17
C ASN A 106 5.10 -3.04 -7.29
N LEU A 107 6.18 -2.35 -7.65
CA LEU A 107 7.41 -2.30 -6.86
C LEU A 107 7.16 -1.71 -5.47
N PHE A 108 6.47 -0.58 -5.38
CA PHE A 108 6.17 0.05 -4.08
C PHE A 108 5.18 -0.78 -3.26
N ASN A 109 4.21 -1.44 -3.89
CA ASN A 109 3.33 -2.38 -3.20
C ASN A 109 4.12 -3.57 -2.60
N TYR A 110 5.06 -4.11 -3.37
CA TYR A 110 5.96 -5.17 -2.91
C TYR A 110 6.83 -4.69 -1.75
N LEU A 111 7.47 -3.53 -1.86
CA LEU A 111 8.31 -2.97 -0.79
C LEU A 111 7.50 -2.69 0.48
N ALA A 112 6.29 -2.13 0.36
CA ALA A 112 5.40 -1.96 1.50
C ALA A 112 5.12 -3.32 2.18
N SER A 113 4.76 -4.32 1.40
CA SER A 113 4.48 -5.68 1.90
C SER A 113 5.72 -6.34 2.52
N PHE A 114 6.91 -6.12 1.96
CA PHE A 114 8.17 -6.61 2.49
C PHE A 114 8.47 -6.05 3.89
N HIS A 115 8.35 -4.73 4.08
CA HIS A 115 8.58 -4.12 5.39
C HIS A 115 7.54 -4.57 6.42
N LEU A 116 6.28 -4.73 6.03
CA LEU A 116 5.24 -5.26 6.90
C LEU A 116 5.53 -6.71 7.30
N MET A 117 5.95 -7.56 6.35
CA MET A 117 6.29 -8.95 6.61
C MET A 117 7.52 -9.09 7.50
N HIS A 118 8.53 -8.22 7.31
CA HIS A 118 9.71 -8.20 8.17
C HIS A 118 9.35 -7.84 9.61
N LEU A 119 8.49 -6.81 9.80
CA LEU A 119 7.96 -6.47 11.11
C LEU A 119 7.18 -7.64 11.74
N LYS A 120 6.29 -8.26 10.96
CA LYS A 120 5.48 -9.40 11.40
C LYS A 120 6.36 -10.55 11.90
N ASN A 121 7.33 -10.96 11.08
CA ASN A 121 8.21 -12.07 11.42
C ASN A 121 9.20 -11.73 12.54
N GLY A 122 9.64 -10.47 12.64
CA GLY A 122 10.50 -10.01 13.72
C GLY A 122 9.81 -10.03 15.09
N VAL A 123 8.64 -9.40 15.19
CA VAL A 123 7.82 -9.41 16.42
C VAL A 123 7.47 -10.85 16.82
N LEU A 124 7.20 -11.70 15.83
CA LEU A 124 6.91 -13.11 16.04
C LEU A 124 8.10 -13.87 16.64
N LYS A 125 9.29 -13.66 16.09
CA LYS A 125 10.52 -14.26 16.63
C LYS A 125 10.69 -13.88 18.10
N ASP A 126 10.52 -12.61 18.44
CA ASP A 126 10.73 -12.11 19.80
C ASP A 126 9.70 -12.68 20.79
N LEU A 127 8.44 -12.84 20.36
CA LEU A 127 7.40 -13.48 21.17
C LEU A 127 7.75 -14.95 21.46
N ARG A 128 8.18 -15.70 20.44
CA ARG A 128 8.58 -17.12 20.61
C ARG A 128 9.77 -17.26 21.56
N VAL A 129 10.79 -16.43 21.42
CA VAL A 129 11.97 -16.47 22.31
C VAL A 129 11.57 -16.18 23.76
N ARG A 130 10.73 -15.17 24.00
CA ARG A 130 10.27 -14.84 25.36
C ARG A 130 9.43 -15.95 25.98
N MET A 131 8.53 -16.55 25.20
CA MET A 131 7.73 -17.69 25.66
C MET A 131 8.59 -18.90 25.99
N PHE A 132 9.56 -19.22 25.13
CA PHE A 132 10.49 -20.33 25.33
C PHE A 132 11.33 -20.16 26.61
N ASN A 133 11.93 -18.98 26.80
CA ASN A 133 12.69 -18.67 28.01
C ASN A 133 11.82 -18.79 29.27
N LYS A 134 10.58 -18.28 29.20
CA LYS A 134 9.66 -18.37 30.34
C LYS A 134 9.33 -19.81 30.71
N ILE A 135 9.19 -20.69 29.73
CA ILE A 135 8.93 -22.12 29.96
C ILE A 135 10.13 -22.74 30.66
N ILE A 136 11.35 -22.54 30.18
CA ILE A 136 12.55 -23.13 30.78
C ILE A 136 12.76 -22.67 32.24
N GLU A 137 12.39 -21.44 32.58
CA GLU A 137 12.50 -20.90 33.94
C GLU A 137 11.43 -21.40 34.92
N LEU A 138 10.40 -22.14 34.46
CA LEU A 138 9.35 -22.63 35.36
C LEU A 138 9.86 -23.72 36.32
N PRO A 139 9.39 -23.72 37.58
CA PRO A 139 9.81 -24.71 38.56
C PRO A 139 9.33 -26.11 38.18
N VAL A 140 10.08 -27.13 38.62
CA VAL A 140 9.77 -28.55 38.35
C VAL A 140 8.36 -28.95 38.83
N SER A 141 7.85 -28.32 39.89
CA SER A 141 6.48 -28.52 40.38
C SER A 141 5.41 -28.22 39.32
N TYR A 142 5.62 -27.21 38.47
CA TYR A 142 4.71 -26.86 37.39
C TYR A 142 4.60 -28.00 36.35
N TYR A 143 5.72 -28.66 36.08
CA TYR A 143 5.79 -29.80 35.14
C TYR A 143 5.31 -31.11 35.74
N SER A 144 5.30 -31.23 37.07
CA SER A 144 4.78 -32.41 37.77
C SER A 144 3.25 -32.40 37.84
N GLU A 145 2.63 -31.21 37.89
CA GLU A 145 1.16 -31.05 37.94
C GLU A 145 0.49 -30.98 36.56
N LYS A 146 1.22 -30.54 35.53
CA LYS A 146 0.67 -30.35 34.17
C LYS A 146 1.21 -31.39 33.21
N ARG A 147 0.31 -31.96 32.38
CA ARG A 147 0.72 -32.89 31.32
C ARG A 147 1.60 -32.14 30.33
N LYS A 148 2.75 -32.73 29.99
CA LYS A 148 3.68 -32.20 28.97
C LYS A 148 2.96 -31.82 27.66
N GLY A 149 1.95 -32.60 27.26
CA GLY A 149 1.13 -32.34 26.07
C GLY A 149 0.33 -31.03 26.14
N ASP A 150 -0.21 -30.67 27.30
CA ASP A 150 -0.98 -29.43 27.48
C ASP A 150 -0.08 -28.19 27.38
N VAL A 151 1.14 -28.28 27.92
CA VAL A 151 2.14 -27.20 27.83
C VAL A 151 2.55 -26.98 26.37
N MET A 152 2.78 -28.07 25.62
CA MET A 152 3.12 -28.00 24.20
C MET A 152 1.95 -27.48 23.35
N ALA A 153 0.72 -27.89 23.65
CA ALA A 153 -0.48 -27.42 22.94
C ALA A 153 -0.70 -25.92 23.14
N ARG A 154 -0.51 -25.38 24.35
CA ARG A 154 -0.57 -23.93 24.60
C ARG A 154 0.58 -23.19 23.91
N MET A 155 1.78 -23.75 23.90
CA MET A 155 2.97 -23.10 23.32
C MET A 155 2.92 -23.04 21.78
N LEU A 156 2.38 -24.06 21.13
CA LEU A 156 2.34 -24.16 19.67
C LEU A 156 0.99 -23.73 19.10
N GLY A 157 -0.11 -24.15 19.73
CA GLY A 157 -1.48 -23.86 19.31
C GLY A 157 -1.91 -22.45 19.71
N ASP A 158 -2.09 -22.19 21.00
CA ASP A 158 -2.65 -20.92 21.47
C ASP A 158 -1.76 -19.72 21.08
N VAL A 159 -0.44 -19.85 21.19
CA VAL A 159 0.50 -18.80 20.74
C VAL A 159 0.42 -18.59 19.22
N GLY A 160 0.23 -19.67 18.45
CA GLY A 160 0.08 -19.60 17.00
C GLY A 160 -1.22 -18.89 16.57
N GLU A 161 -2.32 -19.17 17.25
CA GLU A 161 -3.61 -18.50 17.03
C GLU A 161 -3.58 -17.03 17.42
N VAL A 162 -3.02 -16.74 18.61
CA VAL A 162 -2.81 -15.35 19.06
C VAL A 162 -1.89 -14.61 18.09
N GLN A 163 -0.84 -15.27 17.56
CA GLN A 163 0.04 -14.74 16.53
C GLN A 163 -0.77 -14.34 15.28
N ASN A 164 -1.53 -15.28 14.70
CA ASN A 164 -2.22 -15.04 13.43
C ASN A 164 -3.26 -13.92 13.59
N SER A 165 -4.06 -13.98 14.64
CA SER A 165 -5.06 -12.97 14.96
C SER A 165 -4.44 -11.60 15.20
N PHE A 166 -3.34 -11.53 15.97
CA PHE A 166 -2.68 -10.27 16.27
C PHE A 166 -2.10 -9.59 15.02
N PHE A 167 -1.41 -10.36 14.17
CA PHE A 167 -0.80 -9.77 12.98
C PHE A 167 -1.85 -9.37 11.94
N SER A 168 -2.96 -10.10 11.82
CA SER A 168 -4.09 -9.69 10.98
C SER A 168 -4.69 -8.37 11.47
N ILE A 169 -4.86 -8.20 12.78
CA ILE A 169 -5.35 -6.95 13.36
C ILE A 169 -4.33 -5.81 13.18
N LEU A 170 -3.04 -6.10 13.31
CA LEU A 170 -1.99 -5.10 13.11
C LEU A 170 -1.93 -4.61 11.65
N GLU A 171 -2.05 -5.54 10.69
CA GLU A 171 -2.17 -5.19 9.28
C GLU A 171 -3.43 -4.35 9.05
N LEU A 172 -4.57 -4.76 9.60
CA LEU A 172 -5.83 -4.02 9.47
C LEU A 172 -5.71 -2.59 10.03
N ILE A 173 -5.14 -2.40 11.22
CA ILE A 173 -5.04 -1.07 11.85
C ILE A 173 -4.02 -0.15 11.16
N ILE A 174 -2.94 -0.71 10.59
CA ILE A 174 -1.90 0.12 9.95
C ILE A 174 -2.23 0.37 8.48
N LYS A 175 -2.49 -0.70 7.72
CA LYS A 175 -2.57 -0.66 6.26
C LYS A 175 -3.93 -0.18 5.76
N GLU A 176 -5.03 -0.64 6.35
CA GLU A 176 -6.36 -0.31 5.82
C GLU A 176 -6.72 1.17 6.00
N PRO A 177 -6.55 1.81 7.17
CA PRO A 177 -6.81 3.24 7.32
C PRO A 177 -5.97 4.09 6.37
N LEU A 178 -4.69 3.77 6.18
CA LEU A 178 -3.86 4.48 5.21
C LEU A 178 -4.40 4.33 3.79
N THR A 179 -4.74 3.11 3.40
CA THR A 179 -5.30 2.85 2.06
C THR A 179 -6.60 3.62 1.85
N ILE A 180 -7.50 3.63 2.85
CA ILE A 180 -8.77 4.37 2.80
C ILE A 180 -8.50 5.87 2.69
N VAL A 181 -7.64 6.43 3.54
CA VAL A 181 -7.32 7.87 3.51
C VAL A 181 -6.75 8.27 2.16
N PHE A 182 -5.78 7.52 1.62
CA PHE A 182 -5.20 7.82 0.31
C PHE A 182 -6.21 7.65 -0.83
N ALA A 183 -7.07 6.63 -0.78
CA ALA A 183 -8.11 6.43 -1.77
C ALA A 183 -9.09 7.61 -1.78
N ILE A 184 -9.55 8.05 -0.60
CA ILE A 184 -10.46 9.19 -0.46
C ILE A 184 -9.81 10.47 -0.98
N ILE A 185 -8.58 10.78 -0.57
CA ILE A 185 -7.82 11.95 -1.06
C ILE A 185 -7.72 11.92 -2.59
N THR A 186 -7.43 10.76 -3.17
CA THR A 186 -7.34 10.57 -4.61
C THR A 186 -8.68 10.82 -5.31
N MET A 187 -9.77 10.27 -4.78
CA MET A 187 -11.11 10.46 -5.33
C MET A 187 -11.54 11.92 -5.32
N PHE A 188 -11.34 12.63 -4.19
CA PHE A 188 -11.60 14.06 -4.09
C PHE A 188 -10.73 14.89 -5.05
N SER A 189 -9.49 14.46 -5.30
CA SER A 189 -8.59 15.12 -6.26
C SER A 189 -9.06 14.97 -7.72
N ILE A 190 -9.73 13.86 -8.07
CA ILE A 190 -10.26 13.63 -9.43
C ILE A 190 -11.59 14.35 -9.63
N SER A 191 -12.55 14.13 -8.73
CA SER A 191 -13.86 14.79 -8.81
C SER A 191 -14.56 14.83 -7.45
N VAL A 192 -14.65 16.02 -6.87
CA VAL A 192 -15.38 16.26 -5.63
C VAL A 192 -16.86 15.89 -5.77
N LYS A 193 -17.49 16.27 -6.90
CA LYS A 193 -18.92 16.02 -7.14
C LYS A 193 -19.24 14.53 -7.22
N LEU A 194 -18.43 13.76 -7.95
CA LEU A 194 -18.65 12.32 -8.10
C LEU A 194 -18.36 11.56 -6.79
N THR A 195 -17.34 12.00 -6.05
CA THR A 195 -17.00 11.43 -4.74
C THR A 195 -18.13 11.64 -3.74
N LEU A 196 -18.63 12.88 -3.58
CA LEU A 196 -19.75 13.16 -2.69
C LEU A 196 -21.01 12.38 -3.06
N PHE A 197 -21.29 12.21 -4.34
CA PHE A 197 -22.42 11.38 -4.80
C PHE A 197 -22.31 9.95 -4.27
N VAL A 198 -21.14 9.31 -4.41
CA VAL A 198 -20.89 7.94 -3.94
C VAL A 198 -20.93 7.80 -2.42
N PHE A 199 -20.61 8.86 -1.66
CA PHE A 199 -20.70 8.82 -0.19
C PHE A 199 -22.14 8.94 0.33
N VAL A 200 -23.03 9.57 -0.44
CA VAL A 200 -24.43 9.82 -0.04
C VAL A 200 -25.36 8.70 -0.53
N PHE A 201 -25.08 8.10 -1.68
CA PHE A 201 -25.86 7.02 -2.29
C PHE A 201 -25.28 5.64 -1.96
#